data_AF-A0A7C0W667-F1
#
_entry.id   AF-A0A7C0W667-F1
#
_cell.length_a   1.000
_cell.length_b   1.000
_cell.length_c   1.000
_cell.angle_alpha   90.00
_cell.angle_beta   90.00
_cell.angle_gamma   90.00
#
_symmetry.space_group_name_H-M   'P 1'
#
loop_
_entity.id
_entity.type
_entity.pdbx_description
1 polymer ?
#
loop_
_entity_poly.entity_id
_entity_poly.type
_entity_poly.pdbx_seq_one_letter_code
_entity_poly.pdbx_strand_id
1 'polypeptide(L)'
;MKTFIIAEAGVNHNGSIEIAKKLIDAAVDARADAVKFQTFKTELLISSHAKKSEYQKKSTPKKESLYVMLKRLELSFEQHKGLNAYAKEKGIIFLSTPFDNESVDLLNKLR
;
A
#
# COMPACT_ATOMS: atom_id res chain seq x y z
N MET A 1 2.15 -29.45 -3.62
CA MET A 1 2.22 -28.07 -3.06
C MET A 1 1.04 -27.29 -3.61
N LYS A 2 0.29 -26.53 -2.79
CA LYS A 2 -0.81 -25.67 -3.27
C LYS A 2 -0.24 -24.32 -3.70
N THR A 3 -0.75 -23.74 -4.78
CA THR A 3 -0.42 -22.36 -5.19
C THR A 3 -0.84 -21.38 -4.10
N PHE A 4 0.05 -20.47 -3.73
CA PHE A 4 -0.23 -19.37 -2.79
C PHE A 4 -0.54 -18.10 -3.57
N ILE A 5 -1.74 -17.55 -3.38
CA ILE A 5 -2.27 -16.42 -4.14
C ILE A 5 -2.21 -15.16 -3.28
N ILE A 6 -1.54 -14.13 -3.80
CA ILE A 6 -1.44 -12.81 -3.16
C ILE A 6 -2.27 -11.81 -3.94
N ALA A 7 -3.28 -11.22 -3.30
CA ALA A 7 -4.01 -10.07 -3.83
C ALA A 7 -3.19 -8.79 -3.59
N GLU A 8 -2.58 -8.24 -4.64
CA GLU A 8 -1.85 -6.98 -4.56
C GLU A 8 -2.83 -5.80 -4.50
N ALA A 9 -3.04 -5.27 -3.28
CA ALA A 9 -3.74 -4.00 -3.08
C ALA A 9 -2.86 -2.82 -3.50
N GLY A 10 -1.55 -2.92 -3.25
CA GLY A 10 -0.58 -1.88 -3.61
C GLY A 10 -0.99 -0.51 -3.04
N VAL A 11 -1.10 0.49 -3.92
CA VAL A 11 -1.58 1.84 -3.62
C VAL A 11 -3.03 2.10 -4.08
N ASN A 12 -3.79 1.06 -4.45
CA ASN A 12 -5.16 1.19 -5.01
C ASN A 12 -6.19 1.71 -4.00
N HIS A 13 -5.79 1.88 -2.73
CA HIS A 13 -6.59 2.50 -1.70
C HIS A 13 -6.70 4.04 -1.85
N ASN A 14 -5.92 4.66 -2.73
CA ASN A 14 -5.97 6.10 -3.01
C ASN A 14 -5.80 6.98 -1.74
N GLY A 15 -5.02 6.52 -0.76
CA GLY A 15 -4.85 7.19 0.54
C GLY A 15 -6.01 7.02 1.53
N SER A 16 -7.11 6.35 1.14
CA SER A 16 -8.26 6.13 2.01
C SER A 16 -8.16 4.82 2.78
N ILE A 17 -8.23 4.91 4.11
CA ILE A 17 -8.25 3.73 4.99
C ILE A 17 -9.51 2.88 4.78
N GLU A 18 -10.63 3.51 4.45
CA GLU A 18 -11.89 2.82 4.19
C GLU A 18 -11.81 1.98 2.90
N ILE A 19 -11.21 2.54 1.85
CA ILE A 19 -10.97 1.79 0.60
C ILE A 19 -9.96 0.66 0.86
N ALA A 20 -8.90 0.91 1.63
CA ALA A 20 -7.95 -0.14 2.01
C ALA A 20 -8.61 -1.32 2.73
N LYS A 21 -9.55 -1.07 3.66
CA LYS A 21 -10.34 -2.14 4.30
C LYS A 21 -11.22 -2.88 3.30
N LYS A 22 -11.89 -2.18 2.39
CA LYS A 22 -12.69 -2.82 1.32
C LYS A 22 -11.85 -3.70 0.40
N LEU A 23 -10.58 -3.34 0.16
CA LEU A 23 -9.64 -4.18 -0.61
C LEU A 23 -9.30 -5.47 0.14
N ILE A 24 -9.18 -5.42 1.48
CA ILE A 24 -9.02 -6.61 2.32
C ILE A 24 -10.26 -7.50 2.23
N ASP A 25 -11.46 -6.92 2.35
CA ASP A 25 -12.72 -7.66 2.21
C ASP A 25 -12.81 -8.34 0.83
N ALA A 26 -12.50 -7.61 -0.25
CA ALA A 26 -12.50 -8.17 -1.60
C ALA A 26 -11.47 -9.31 -1.78
N ALA A 27 -10.30 -9.21 -1.15
CA ALA A 27 -9.30 -10.28 -1.19
C ALA A 27 -9.79 -11.55 -0.45
N VAL A 28 -10.49 -11.39 0.68
CA VAL A 28 -11.12 -12.48 1.43
C VAL A 28 -12.24 -13.13 0.63
N ASP A 29 -13.13 -12.34 0.04
CA ASP A 29 -14.22 -12.82 -0.80
C ASP A 29 -13.70 -13.58 -2.03
N ALA A 30 -12.59 -13.12 -2.60
CA ALA A 30 -11.88 -13.79 -3.69
C ALA A 30 -11.09 -15.03 -3.25
N ARG A 31 -11.04 -15.33 -1.94
CA ARG A 31 -10.31 -16.45 -1.34
C ARG A 31 -8.81 -16.42 -1.61
N ALA A 32 -8.22 -15.23 -1.66
CA ALA A 32 -6.77 -15.08 -1.70
C ALA A 32 -6.15 -15.55 -0.36
N ASP A 33 -4.93 -16.09 -0.42
CA ASP A 33 -4.24 -16.54 0.79
C ASP A 33 -3.62 -15.35 1.56
N ALA A 34 -3.27 -14.27 0.84
CA ALA A 34 -2.76 -13.02 1.42
C ALA A 34 -3.24 -11.79 0.65
N VAL A 35 -3.24 -10.64 1.34
CA VAL A 35 -3.38 -9.31 0.75
C VAL A 35 -2.09 -8.53 0.96
N LYS A 36 -1.55 -7.91 -0.08
CA LYS A 36 -0.28 -7.19 -0.04
C LYS A 36 -0.43 -5.70 -0.34
N PHE A 37 0.10 -4.87 0.56
CA PHE A 37 0.19 -3.42 0.44
C PHE A 37 1.62 -2.97 0.13
N GLN A 38 1.80 -1.66 -0.01
CA GLN A 38 3.10 -1.02 -0.15
C GLN A 38 3.30 -0.04 1.00
N THR A 39 4.48 -0.05 1.61
CA THR A 39 4.84 0.85 2.71
C THR A 39 6.06 1.65 2.28
N PHE A 40 5.91 2.98 2.28
CA PHE A 40 6.97 3.89 1.89
C PHE A 40 6.80 5.23 2.60
N LYS A 41 7.89 5.97 2.74
CA LYS A 41 7.88 7.43 2.96
C LYS A 41 8.23 8.11 1.66
N THR A 42 7.36 9.02 1.22
CA THR A 42 7.50 9.68 -0.09
C THR A 42 8.83 10.42 -0.20
N GLU A 43 9.30 11.01 0.89
CA GLU A 43 10.58 11.72 0.98
C GLU A 43 11.80 10.82 0.79
N LEU A 44 11.68 9.54 1.14
CA LEU A 44 12.75 8.55 1.03
C LEU A 44 12.66 7.75 -0.27
N LEU A 45 11.47 7.71 -0.87
CA LEU A 45 11.20 6.93 -2.09
C LEU A 45 11.63 7.66 -3.37
N ILE A 46 11.44 8.97 -3.43
CA ILE A 46 11.70 9.75 -4.65
C ILE A 46 12.44 11.06 -4.36
N SER A 47 13.25 11.47 -5.34
CA SER A 47 13.79 12.83 -5.36
C SER A 47 12.68 13.86 -5.57
N SER A 48 12.82 15.04 -4.97
CA SER A 48 11.97 16.20 -5.22
C SER A 48 11.91 16.64 -6.69
N HIS A 49 12.89 16.22 -7.52
CA HIS A 49 12.98 16.50 -8.95
C HIS A 49 12.43 15.38 -9.84
N ALA A 50 11.88 14.31 -9.26
CA ALA A 50 11.39 13.16 -10.01
C ALA A 50 10.22 13.54 -10.92
N LYS A 51 10.37 13.25 -12.22
CA LYS A 51 9.33 13.49 -13.22
C LYS A 51 8.33 12.34 -13.22
N LYS A 52 7.05 12.65 -13.45
CA LYS A 52 6.01 11.64 -13.70
C LYS A 52 6.36 10.82 -14.95
N SER A 53 6.09 9.52 -14.90
CA SER A 53 6.15 8.64 -16.09
C SER A 53 5.03 9.00 -17.09
N GLU A 54 5.13 8.53 -18.34
CA GLU A 54 4.11 8.83 -19.36
C GLU A 54 2.70 8.36 -18.98
N TYR A 55 2.59 7.16 -18.40
CA TYR A 55 1.31 6.64 -17.91
C TYR A 55 0.73 7.54 -16.81
N GLN A 56 1.55 7.96 -15.84
CA GLN A 56 1.11 8.83 -14.75
C GLN A 56 0.65 10.20 -15.26
N LYS A 57 1.30 10.76 -16.28
CA LYS A 57 0.84 12.01 -16.92
C LYS A 57 -0.55 11.90 -17.53
N LYS A 58 -0.97 10.70 -17.96
CA LYS A 58 -2.30 10.45 -18.52
C LYS A 58 -3.37 10.24 -17.45
N SER A 59 -3.02 9.59 -16.34
CA SER A 59 -3.97 9.19 -15.28
C SER A 59 -4.07 10.14 -14.10
N THR A 60 -3.24 11.19 -14.02
CA THR A 60 -3.24 12.15 -12.91
C THR A 60 -3.31 13.59 -13.38
N PRO A 61 -3.74 14.55 -12.52
CA PRO A 61 -3.83 15.95 -12.90
C PRO A 61 -2.50 16.49 -13.44
N LYS A 62 -2.57 17.21 -14.58
CA LYS A 62 -1.41 17.72 -15.32
C LYS A 62 -0.47 18.60 -14.49
N LYS A 63 -0.98 19.28 -13.46
CA LYS A 63 -0.22 20.22 -12.62
C LYS A 63 0.29 19.62 -11.30
N GLU A 64 -0.04 18.37 -10.99
CA GLU A 64 0.41 17.73 -9.75
C GLU A 64 1.82 17.14 -9.94
N SER A 65 2.72 17.30 -8.96
CA SER A 65 4.04 16.65 -8.99
C SER A 65 3.95 15.17 -8.60
N LEU A 66 4.95 14.37 -8.96
CA LEU A 66 5.00 12.96 -8.54
C LEU A 66 5.04 12.85 -7.00
N TYR A 67 5.75 13.76 -6.34
CA TYR A 67 5.80 13.86 -4.89
C TYR A 67 4.41 14.06 -4.27
N VAL A 68 3.63 15.04 -4.74
CA VAL A 68 2.28 15.28 -4.19
C VAL A 68 1.37 14.07 -4.39
N MET A 69 1.47 13.41 -5.55
CA MET A 69 0.71 12.21 -5.85
C MET A 69 1.05 11.07 -4.87
N LEU A 70 2.34 10.76 -4.69
CA LEU A 70 2.78 9.70 -3.79
C LEU A 70 2.49 10.04 -2.33
N LYS A 71 2.61 11.32 -1.93
CA LYS A 71 2.31 11.74 -0.56
C LYS A 71 0.85 11.53 -0.18
N ARG A 72 -0.07 11.66 -1.13
CA ARG A 72 -1.49 11.31 -0.93
C ARG A 72 -1.71 9.80 -0.78
N LEU A 73 -0.86 8.98 -1.41
CA LEU A 73 -0.95 7.52 -1.36
C LEU A 73 -0.21 6.93 -0.16
N GLU A 74 0.60 7.73 0.55
CA GLU A 74 1.31 7.31 1.74
C GLU A 74 0.34 7.04 2.90
N LEU A 75 0.42 5.84 3.47
CA LEU A 75 -0.29 5.49 4.71
C LEU A 75 0.64 5.64 5.90
N SER A 76 0.10 6.15 7.01
CA SER A 76 0.83 6.25 8.26
C SER A 76 1.07 4.87 8.90
N PHE A 77 1.99 4.81 9.86
CA PHE A 77 2.21 3.60 10.66
C PHE A 77 0.94 3.08 11.34
N GLU A 78 0.18 3.96 11.98
CA GLU A 78 -1.06 3.56 12.67
C GLU A 78 -2.10 3.03 11.69
N GLN A 79 -2.13 3.56 10.47
CA GLN A 79 -2.97 3.03 9.40
C GLN A 79 -2.54 1.62 8.98
N HIS A 80 -1.24 1.39 8.75
CA HIS A 80 -0.73 0.04 8.46
C HIS A 80 -0.98 -0.94 9.60
N LYS A 81 -0.80 -0.51 10.85
CA LYS A 81 -1.12 -1.31 12.04
C LYS A 81 -2.61 -1.68 12.10
N GLY A 82 -3.48 -0.72 11.84
CA GLY A 82 -4.92 -0.94 11.76
C GLY A 82 -5.33 -1.90 10.64
N LEU A 83 -4.69 -1.80 9.47
CA LEU A 83 -4.93 -2.73 8.35
C LEU A 83 -4.43 -4.15 8.66
N ASN A 84 -3.27 -4.28 9.28
CA ASN A 84 -2.76 -5.59 9.73
C ASN A 84 -3.72 -6.23 10.75
N ALA A 85 -4.20 -5.47 11.73
CA ALA A 85 -5.18 -5.95 12.70
C ALA A 85 -6.50 -6.36 12.02
N TYR A 86 -6.99 -5.57 11.07
CA TYR A 86 -8.22 -5.88 10.33
C TYR A 86 -8.07 -7.12 9.45
N ALA A 87 -6.94 -7.29 8.76
CA ALA A 87 -6.66 -8.49 7.99
C ALA A 87 -6.59 -9.75 8.88
N LYS A 88 -5.98 -9.63 10.07
CA LYS A 88 -5.98 -10.70 11.09
C LYS A 88 -7.40 -11.06 11.54
N GLU A 89 -8.25 -10.07 11.81
CA GLU A 89 -9.68 -10.28 12.14
C GLU A 89 -10.44 -10.99 11.02
N LYS A 90 -10.15 -10.67 9.77
CA LYS A 90 -10.77 -11.27 8.58
C LYS A 90 -10.16 -12.63 8.18
N GLY A 91 -9.13 -13.08 8.87
CA GLY A 91 -8.50 -14.38 8.62
C GLY A 91 -7.66 -14.46 7.33
N ILE A 92 -7.12 -13.34 6.85
CA ILE A 92 -6.23 -13.29 5.67
C ILE A 92 -4.84 -12.81 6.08
N ILE A 93 -3.78 -13.35 5.45
CA ILE A 93 -2.41 -12.92 5.74
C ILE A 93 -2.19 -11.50 5.21
N PHE A 94 -1.75 -10.60 6.08
CA PHE A 94 -1.31 -9.26 5.71
C PHE A 94 0.17 -9.28 5.30
N LEU A 95 0.47 -8.78 4.11
CA LEU A 95 1.82 -8.55 3.61
C LEU A 95 2.00 -7.07 3.25
N SER A 96 3.25 -6.61 3.26
CA SER A 96 3.61 -5.33 2.65
C SER A 96 5.02 -5.36 2.08
N THR A 97 5.26 -4.59 1.04
CA THR A 97 6.59 -4.35 0.48
C THR A 97 7.11 -3.01 1.00
N PRO A 98 8.20 -2.98 1.80
CA PRO A 98 8.85 -1.74 2.20
C PRO A 98 9.72 -1.21 1.05
N PHE A 99 9.71 0.10 0.82
CA PHE A 99 10.56 0.74 -0.20
C PHE A 99 11.67 1.62 0.37
N ASP A 100 11.77 1.71 1.68
CA ASP A 100 12.83 2.43 2.40
C ASP A 100 13.11 1.76 3.75
N ASN A 101 14.26 2.10 4.36
CA ASN A 101 14.69 1.49 5.62
C ASN A 101 13.71 1.75 6.76
N GLU A 102 13.10 2.95 6.82
CA GLU A 102 12.12 3.24 7.86
C GLU A 102 10.86 2.39 7.72
N SER A 103 10.46 2.08 6.49
CA SER A 103 9.37 1.16 6.18
C SER A 103 9.70 -0.28 6.57
N VAL A 104 10.97 -0.70 6.48
CA VAL A 104 11.41 -2.01 7.01
C VAL A 104 11.24 -2.05 8.53
N ASP A 105 11.72 -1.02 9.24
CA ASP A 105 11.61 -0.93 10.70
C ASP A 105 10.15 -0.90 11.16
N LEU A 106 9.30 -0.19 10.42
CA LEU A 106 7.87 -0.12 10.62
C LEU A 106 7.23 -1.51 10.52
N LEU A 107 7.48 -2.23 9.42
CA LEU A 107 6.90 -3.56 9.21
C LEU A 107 7.44 -4.60 10.21
N ASN A 108 8.70 -4.48 10.64
CA ASN A 108 9.25 -5.38 11.66
C ASN A 108 8.50 -5.27 13.01
N LYS A 109 7.95 -4.08 13.34
CA LYS A 109 7.11 -3.86 14.52
C LYS A 109 5.68 -4.40 14.39
N LEU A 110 5.25 -4.80 13.18
CA LEU A 110 3.90 -5.31 12.91
C LEU A 110 3.80 -6.84 12.90
N ARG A 111 4.93 -7.53 13.05
CA ARG A 111 4.98 -9.00 13.15
C ARG A 111 4.09 -9.50 14.28
#